data_AF-A0A4Q9RQI8-F1
#
_entry.id   AF-A0A4Q9RQI8-F1
#
_cell.length_a   1.000
_cell.length_b   1.000
_cell.length_c   1.000
_cell.angle_alpha   90.00
_cell.angle_beta   90.00
_cell.angle_gamma   90.00
#
_symmetry.space_group_name_H-M   'P 1'
#
loop_
_entity.id
_entity.type
_entity.pdbx_description
1 polymer ?
#
loop_
_entity_poly.entity_id
_entity_poly.type
_entity_poly.pdbx_seq_one_letter_code
_entity_poly.pdbx_strand_id
1 'polypeptide(L)'
;MTSEIRIDDFRFKVEDNIIYCEVSNSYDSNQTEAAVEKIFSKVIASLSGGKYMPIIINIENVGFFKAIKIFKFLVNNSILNSLVLSKTFLVDSYLLKGVLTVYSFMYNPIIPDRVFKTLRMAIRHCDKNNIIFNGLS
;
A
#
# COMPACT_ATOMS: atom_id res chain seq x y z
N MET A 1 0.17 -22.29 1.38
CA MET A 1 0.85 -21.77 2.59
C MET A 1 1.05 -20.29 2.40
N THR A 2 0.35 -19.46 3.16
CA THR A 2 0.47 -18.00 3.09
C THR A 2 1.63 -17.59 4.00
N SER A 3 2.78 -17.24 3.44
CA SER A 3 3.91 -16.74 4.22
C SER A 3 3.62 -15.33 4.71
N GLU A 4 3.45 -15.16 6.02
CA GLU A 4 3.33 -13.87 6.68
C GLU A 4 4.71 -13.39 7.13
N ILE A 5 5.06 -12.13 6.86
CA ILE A 5 6.30 -11.50 7.29
C ILE A 5 5.96 -10.32 8.19
N ARG A 6 6.53 -10.29 9.39
CA ARG A 6 6.42 -9.16 10.32
C ARG A 6 7.79 -8.52 10.48
N ILE A 7 7.86 -7.21 10.31
CA ILE A 7 9.09 -6.43 10.45
C ILE A 7 8.73 -5.03 10.91
N ASP A 8 9.31 -4.64 12.04
CA ASP A 8 9.00 -3.38 12.73
C ASP A 8 7.48 -3.17 12.88
N ASP A 9 6.97 -2.03 12.44
CA ASP A 9 5.57 -1.65 12.50
C ASP A 9 4.73 -2.16 11.32
N PHE A 10 5.26 -3.09 10.52
CA PHE A 10 4.60 -3.58 9.32
C PHE A 10 4.40 -5.09 9.35
N ARG A 11 3.23 -5.50 8.87
CA ARG A 11 2.87 -6.90 8.65
C ARG A 11 2.48 -7.11 7.20
N PHE A 12 3.09 -8.09 6.56
CA PHE A 12 2.88 -8.40 5.16
C PHE A 12 2.40 -9.83 4.96
N LYS A 13 1.49 -10.01 4.01
CA LYS A 13 1.10 -11.34 3.49
C LYS A 13 0.75 -11.22 2.00
N VAL A 14 0.80 -12.34 1.28
CA VAL A 14 0.29 -12.42 -0.10
C VAL A 14 -0.90 -13.35 -0.15
N GLU A 15 -2.00 -12.88 -0.71
CA GLU A 15 -3.22 -13.66 -0.90
C GLU A 15 -3.83 -13.24 -2.25
N ASP A 16 -4.21 -14.21 -3.08
CA ASP A 16 -4.78 -13.98 -4.42
C ASP A 16 -3.98 -13.01 -5.32
N ASN A 17 -2.64 -13.12 -5.30
CA ASN A 17 -1.71 -12.23 -6.04
C ASN A 17 -1.84 -10.75 -5.63
N ILE A 18 -2.26 -10.48 -4.40
CA ILE A 18 -2.28 -9.15 -3.80
C ILE A 18 -1.36 -9.17 -2.57
N ILE A 19 -0.48 -8.18 -2.47
CA ILE A 19 0.31 -7.95 -1.27
C ILE A 19 -0.58 -7.17 -0.29
N TYR A 20 -0.81 -7.70 0.89
CA TYR A 20 -1.46 -6.98 1.98
C TYR A 20 -0.37 -6.50 2.93
N CYS A 21 -0.36 -5.21 3.21
CA CYS A 21 0.49 -4.56 4.20
C CYS A 21 -0.41 -3.93 5.27
N GLU A 22 -0.26 -4.34 6.52
CA GLU A 22 -0.91 -3.72 7.67
C GLU A 22 0.11 -2.88 8.44
N VAL A 23 -0.22 -1.60 8.66
CA VAL A 23 0.61 -0.68 9.44
C VAL A 23 0.10 -0.67 10.88
N SER A 24 0.99 -0.95 11.82
CA SER A 24 0.69 -0.95 13.25
C SER A 24 0.32 0.45 13.75
N ASN A 25 -0.59 0.52 14.72
CA ASN A 25 -0.87 1.78 15.42
C ASN A 25 0.36 2.33 16.17
N SER A 26 1.31 1.45 16.54
CA SER A 26 2.59 1.85 17.13
C SER A 26 3.53 2.56 16.16
N TYR A 27 3.20 2.63 14.85
CA TYR A 27 4.07 3.22 13.83
C TYR A 27 4.64 4.56 14.27
N ASP A 28 5.97 4.60 14.37
CA ASP A 28 6.71 5.82 14.62
C ASP A 28 6.83 6.61 13.30
N SER A 29 6.17 7.77 13.25
CA SER A 29 6.26 8.65 12.09
C SER A 29 7.65 9.27 11.88
N ASN A 30 8.60 9.02 12.78
CA ASN A 30 10.00 9.46 12.67
C ASN A 30 10.91 8.42 12.00
N GLN A 31 10.40 7.25 11.59
CA GLN A 31 11.18 6.32 10.79
C GLN A 31 11.70 7.01 9.51
N THR A 32 12.97 6.78 9.18
CA THR A 32 13.59 7.39 8.01
C THR A 32 13.08 6.74 6.73
N GLU A 33 13.09 7.52 5.64
CA GLU A 33 12.69 7.02 4.32
C GLU A 33 13.46 5.75 3.93
N ALA A 34 14.78 5.79 4.08
CA ALA A 34 15.66 4.67 3.78
C ALA A 34 15.35 3.39 4.59
N ALA A 35 14.87 3.53 5.83
CA ALA A 35 14.49 2.38 6.65
C ALA A 35 13.23 1.71 6.08
N VAL A 36 12.20 2.49 5.79
CA VAL A 36 10.94 1.98 5.23
C VAL A 36 11.16 1.40 3.83
N GLU A 37 11.93 2.07 2.98
CA GLU A 37 12.29 1.56 1.65
C GLU A 37 12.99 0.21 1.71
N LYS A 38 13.95 0.06 2.63
CA LYS A 38 14.68 -1.20 2.81
C LYS A 38 13.75 -2.32 3.27
N ILE A 39 12.81 -2.03 4.17
CA ILE A 39 11.79 -2.97 4.63
C ILE A 39 10.95 -3.43 3.45
N PHE A 40 10.32 -2.50 2.73
CA PHE A 40 9.41 -2.84 1.64
C PHE A 40 10.14 -3.54 0.49
N SER A 41 11.33 -3.09 0.10
CA SER A 41 12.13 -3.72 -0.95
C SER A 41 12.43 -5.19 -0.63
N LYS A 42 12.89 -5.45 0.61
CA LYS A 42 13.21 -6.81 1.05
C LYS A 42 11.96 -7.69 1.10
N VAL A 43 10.86 -7.17 1.68
CA VAL A 43 9.65 -7.95 1.90
C VAL A 43 8.91 -8.22 0.59
N ILE A 44 8.73 -7.19 -0.25
CA ILE A 44 8.06 -7.36 -1.56
C ILE A 44 8.85 -8.34 -2.43
N ALA A 45 10.17 -8.21 -2.53
CA ALA A 45 10.98 -9.15 -3.31
C ALA A 45 10.86 -10.60 -2.79
N SER A 46 10.83 -10.78 -1.47
CA SER A 46 10.67 -12.11 -0.86
C SER A 46 9.28 -12.70 -1.08
N LEU A 47 8.23 -11.88 -1.06
CA LEU A 47 6.84 -12.33 -1.14
C LEU A 47 6.34 -12.48 -2.57
N SER A 48 6.81 -11.63 -3.49
CA SER A 48 6.31 -11.60 -4.86
C SER A 48 6.97 -12.64 -5.77
N GLY A 49 8.13 -13.17 -5.38
CA GLY A 49 8.88 -14.15 -6.18
C GLY A 49 9.23 -13.62 -7.59
N GLY A 50 9.45 -12.31 -7.71
CA GLY A 50 9.73 -11.64 -8.98
C GLY A 50 8.50 -11.24 -9.79
N LYS A 51 7.28 -11.56 -9.34
CA LYS A 51 6.05 -11.11 -9.99
C LYS A 51 5.70 -9.68 -9.56
N TYR A 52 5.19 -8.90 -10.50
CA TYR A 52 4.63 -7.58 -10.19
C TYR A 52 3.21 -7.76 -9.63
N MET A 53 2.98 -7.37 -8.38
CA MET A 53 1.69 -7.50 -7.70
C MET A 53 1.19 -6.14 -7.19
N PRO A 54 -0.12 -5.87 -7.15
CA PRO A 54 -0.68 -4.73 -6.46
C PRO A 54 -0.53 -4.90 -4.95
N ILE A 55 -0.47 -3.77 -4.24
CA ILE A 55 -0.41 -3.74 -2.78
C ILE A 55 -1.61 -3.00 -2.19
N ILE A 56 -2.21 -3.59 -1.17
CA ILE A 56 -3.18 -2.95 -0.29
C ILE A 56 -2.46 -2.59 1.02
N ILE A 57 -2.42 -1.30 1.33
CA ILE A 57 -1.78 -0.74 2.52
C ILE A 57 -2.89 -0.32 3.49
N ASN A 58 -3.07 -1.10 4.56
CA ASN A 58 -4.04 -0.85 5.60
C ASN A 58 -3.48 0.11 6.65
N ILE A 59 -4.09 1.28 6.73
CA ILE A 59 -3.82 2.34 7.72
C ILE A 59 -5.09 2.71 8.50
N GLU A 60 -6.07 1.80 8.60
CA GLU A 60 -7.30 2.00 9.37
C GLU A 60 -7.03 2.26 10.86
N ASN A 61 -6.01 1.61 11.41
CA ASN A 61 -5.79 1.58 12.86
C ASN A 61 -4.77 2.62 13.37
N VAL A 62 -4.22 3.48 12.51
CA VAL A 62 -3.08 4.35 12.88
C VAL A 62 -3.49 5.77 13.33
N GLY A 63 -4.77 6.12 13.20
CA GLY A 63 -5.32 7.43 13.53
C GLY A 63 -5.11 8.49 12.44
N PHE A 64 -5.99 9.50 12.40
CA PHE A 64 -6.16 10.43 11.27
C PHE A 64 -4.87 11.14 10.83
N PHE A 65 -4.20 11.87 11.74
CA PHE A 65 -3.00 12.64 11.38
C PHE A 65 -1.81 11.76 11.02
N LYS A 66 -1.67 10.60 11.68
CA LYS A 66 -0.60 9.64 11.38
C LYS A 66 -0.83 9.00 10.02
N ALA A 67 -2.08 8.64 9.70
CA ALA A 67 -2.47 8.10 8.39
C ALA A 67 -2.12 9.07 7.25
N ILE A 68 -2.36 10.38 7.44
CA ILE A 68 -1.95 11.40 6.46
C ILE A 68 -0.44 11.42 6.26
N LYS A 69 0.35 11.37 7.34
CA LYS A 69 1.82 11.35 7.24
C LYS A 69 2.32 10.09 6.52
N ILE A 70 1.84 8.92 6.92
CA ILE A 70 2.17 7.63 6.29
C ILE A 70 1.80 7.66 4.80
N PHE A 71 0.60 8.13 4.47
CA PHE A 71 0.15 8.21 3.08
C PHE A 71 1.06 9.10 2.24
N LYS A 72 1.34 10.33 2.69
CA LYS A 72 2.22 11.27 1.96
C LYS A 72 3.62 10.72 1.74
N PHE A 73 4.12 9.98 2.71
CA PHE A 73 5.40 9.31 2.61
C PHE A 73 5.36 8.21 1.53
N LEU A 74 4.40 7.29 1.62
CA LEU A 74 4.32 6.12 0.74
C LEU A 74 3.89 6.46 -0.70
N VAL A 75 3.06 7.49 -0.90
CA VAL A 75 2.60 7.91 -2.24
C VAL A 75 3.75 8.50 -3.06
N ASN A 76 4.69 9.18 -2.42
CA ASN A 76 5.80 9.88 -3.07
C ASN A 76 7.06 9.01 -3.20
N ASN A 77 7.05 7.80 -2.63
CA ASN A 77 8.23 6.95 -2.59
C ASN A 77 8.48 6.25 -3.94
N SER A 78 9.57 6.63 -4.61
CA SER A 78 9.90 6.16 -5.97
C SER A 78 10.24 4.67 -6.03
N ILE A 79 10.89 4.15 -4.98
CA ILE A 79 11.23 2.73 -4.88
C ILE A 79 9.95 1.88 -4.75
N LEU A 80 9.01 2.29 -3.90
CA LEU A 80 7.71 1.62 -3.82
C LEU A 80 6.98 1.63 -5.16
N ASN A 81 7.00 2.75 -5.87
CA ASN A 81 6.40 2.86 -7.21
C ASN A 81 7.01 1.88 -8.23
N SER A 82 8.27 1.47 -8.05
CA SER A 82 8.96 0.51 -8.93
C SER A 82 8.94 -0.94 -8.42
N LEU A 83 8.28 -1.22 -7.29
CA LEU A 83 8.21 -2.57 -6.73
C LEU A 83 6.83 -3.22 -6.87
N VAL A 84 5.78 -2.42 -7.09
CA VAL A 84 4.39 -2.89 -7.13
C VAL A 84 3.64 -2.36 -8.33
N LEU A 85 2.61 -3.09 -8.75
CA LEU A 85 1.77 -2.72 -9.90
C LEU A 85 0.93 -1.46 -9.61
N SER A 86 0.40 -1.36 -8.40
CA SER A 86 -0.42 -0.23 -7.96
C SER A 86 -0.49 -0.21 -6.44
N LYS A 87 -0.58 0.97 -5.83
CA LYS A 87 -0.81 1.12 -4.39
C LYS A 87 -2.27 1.48 -4.14
N THR A 88 -2.87 0.74 -3.21
CA THR A 88 -4.24 0.97 -2.75
C THR A 88 -4.22 1.14 -1.25
N PHE A 89 -4.84 2.20 -0.73
CA PHE A 89 -4.88 2.49 0.70
C PHE A 89 -6.25 2.17 1.29
N LEU A 90 -6.27 1.53 2.45
CA LEU A 90 -7.48 1.24 3.22
C LEU A 90 -7.52 2.12 4.48
N VAL A 91 -8.62 2.84 4.69
CA VAL A 91 -8.80 3.85 5.75
C VAL A 91 -10.12 3.67 6.51
N ASP A 92 -10.17 4.19 7.73
CA ASP A 92 -11.28 4.01 8.67
C ASP A 92 -12.51 4.90 8.37
N SER A 93 -12.31 6.03 7.69
CA SER A 93 -13.31 7.10 7.61
C SER A 93 -13.41 7.70 6.20
N TYR A 94 -14.63 8.16 5.86
CA TYR A 94 -14.88 8.83 4.58
C TYR A 94 -14.17 10.18 4.46
N LEU A 95 -14.02 10.89 5.59
CA LEU A 95 -13.28 12.15 5.64
C LEU A 95 -11.81 11.93 5.27
N LEU A 96 -11.15 10.96 5.92
CA LEU A 96 -9.77 10.61 5.61
C LEU A 96 -9.63 10.16 4.17
N LYS A 97 -10.54 9.30 3.68
CA LYS A 97 -10.59 8.90 2.27
C LYS A 97 -10.59 10.11 1.34
N GLY A 98 -11.46 11.10 1.59
CA GLY A 98 -11.54 12.32 0.79
C GLY A 98 -10.23 13.09 0.77
N VAL A 99 -9.65 13.34 1.96
CA VAL A 99 -8.38 14.06 2.10
C VAL A 99 -7.24 13.34 1.37
N LEU A 100 -7.08 12.03 1.56
CA LEU A 100 -6.01 11.27 0.91
C LEU A 100 -6.22 11.16 -0.60
N THR A 101 -7.47 11.11 -1.07
CA THR A 101 -7.76 11.14 -2.51
C THR A 101 -7.27 12.44 -3.14
N VAL A 102 -7.52 13.60 -2.49
CA VAL A 102 -7.01 14.90 -2.96
C VAL A 102 -5.49 14.89 -3.00
N TYR A 103 -4.82 14.43 -1.93
CA TYR A 103 -3.36 14.30 -1.93
C TYR A 103 -2.88 13.40 -3.07
N SER A 104 -3.52 12.25 -3.30
CA SER A 104 -3.12 11.36 -4.38
C SER A 104 -3.09 12.03 -5.75
N PHE A 105 -4.12 12.84 -6.06
CA PHE A 105 -4.17 13.59 -7.31
C PHE A 105 -3.09 14.69 -7.39
N MET A 106 -2.75 15.31 -6.26
CA MET A 106 -1.67 16.31 -6.22
C MET A 106 -0.29 15.70 -6.45
N TYR A 107 -0.03 14.49 -5.93
CA TYR A 107 1.27 13.81 -6.08
C TYR A 107 1.42 13.10 -7.43
N ASN A 108 0.37 12.44 -7.92
CA ASN A 108 0.39 11.78 -9.22
C ASN A 108 -0.95 11.97 -9.94
N PRO A 109 -1.10 13.05 -10.73
CA PRO A 109 -2.36 13.35 -11.40
C PRO A 109 -2.69 12.36 -12.53
N ILE A 110 -1.69 11.67 -13.08
CA ILE A 110 -1.86 10.76 -14.23
C ILE A 110 -2.38 9.40 -13.74
N ILE A 111 -1.76 8.82 -12.72
CA ILE A 111 -2.15 7.53 -12.14
C ILE A 111 -2.20 7.67 -10.61
N PRO A 112 -3.28 8.29 -10.07
CA PRO A 112 -3.39 8.46 -8.64
C PRO A 112 -3.70 7.13 -7.96
N ASP A 113 -2.94 6.84 -6.89
CA ASP A 113 -3.20 5.76 -5.96
C ASP A 113 -4.64 5.83 -5.41
N ARG A 114 -5.27 4.68 -5.24
CA ARG A 114 -6.67 4.62 -4.84
C ARG A 114 -6.80 4.49 -3.34
N VAL A 115 -7.82 5.15 -2.77
CA VAL A 115 -8.14 5.11 -1.35
C VAL A 115 -9.55 4.57 -1.15
N PHE A 116 -9.71 3.56 -0.31
CA PHE A 116 -10.98 2.92 -0.01
C PHE A 116 -11.23 2.83 1.49
N LYS A 117 -12.51 2.74 1.86
CA LYS A 117 -12.95 2.53 3.25
C LYS A 117 -13.38 1.07 3.52
N THR A 118 -13.35 0.23 2.49
CA THR A 118 -13.75 -1.18 2.63
C THR A 118 -12.78 -2.05 1.88
N LEU A 119 -12.32 -3.11 2.54
CA LEU A 119 -11.40 -4.08 1.97
C LEU A 119 -11.95 -4.68 0.66
N ARG A 120 -13.25 -5.00 0.63
CA ARG A 120 -13.94 -5.52 -0.57
C ARG A 120 -13.76 -4.62 -1.79
N MET A 121 -13.85 -3.29 -1.62
CA MET A 121 -13.66 -2.37 -2.75
C MET A 121 -12.20 -2.25 -3.17
N ALA A 122 -11.27 -2.32 -2.20
CA ALA A 122 -9.84 -2.33 -2.47
C ALA A 122 -9.42 -3.57 -3.27
N ILE A 123 -9.84 -4.76 -2.83
CA ILE A 123 -9.57 -6.03 -3.53
C ILE A 123 -10.11 -6.00 -4.96
N ARG A 124 -11.39 -5.61 -5.14
CA ARG A 124 -11.99 -5.50 -6.48
C ARG A 124 -11.23 -4.57 -7.41
N HIS A 125 -10.60 -3.51 -6.87
CA HIS A 125 -9.76 -2.62 -7.66
C HIS A 125 -8.43 -3.29 -8.05
N CYS A 126 -7.77 -3.96 -7.10
CA CYS A 126 -6.54 -4.72 -7.34
C CYS A 126 -6.75 -5.83 -8.37
N ASP A 127 -7.84 -6.60 -8.29
CA ASP A 127 -8.19 -7.65 -9.25
C ASP A 127 -8.33 -7.09 -10.66
N LYS A 128 -9.03 -5.96 -10.81
CA LYS A 128 -9.16 -5.30 -12.10
C LYS A 128 -7.80 -4.90 -12.68
N ASN A 129 -6.91 -4.35 -11.87
CA ASN A 129 -5.56 -3.99 -12.32
C ASN A 129 -4.73 -5.24 -12.67
N ASN A 130 -4.82 -6.29 -11.86
CA ASN A 130 -4.16 -7.57 -12.09
C ASN A 130 -4.59 -8.22 -13.40
N ILE A 131 -5.90 -8.24 -13.69
CA ILE A 131 -6.44 -8.78 -14.95
C ILE A 131 -5.95 -7.97 -16.15
N ILE A 132 -5.94 -6.62 -16.04
CA ILE A 132 -5.45 -5.77 -17.14
C ILE A 132 -3.97 -6.04 -17.42
N PHE A 133 -3.14 -6.21 -16.38
CA PHE A 133 -1.69 -6.39 -16.55
C PHE A 133 -1.32 -7.83 -16.96
N ASN A 134 -1.86 -8.84 -16.28
CA ASN A 134 -1.54 -10.25 -16.54
C ASN A 134 -2.35 -10.86 -17.69
N GLY A 135 -3.47 -10.25 -18.12
CA GLY A 135 -4.22 -10.66 -19.30
C GLY A 135 -3.61 -10.19 -20.62
N LEU A 136 -2.54 -9.39 -20.56
CA LEU A 136 -1.73 -8.94 -21.70
C LEU A 136 -0.42 -9.72 -21.85
N SER A 137 -0.17 -10.70 -20.97
CA SER A 137 0.99 -11.61 -20.97
C SER A 137 0.56 -13.01 -21.40
#